data_AF-A0A1R3JSV9-F1
#
_entry.id   AF-A0A1R3JSV9-F1
#
_cell.length_a   1.000
_cell.length_b   1.000
_cell.length_c   1.000
_cell.angle_alpha   90.00
_cell.angle_beta   90.00
_cell.angle_gamma   90.00
#
_symmetry.space_group_name_H-M   'P 1'
#
loop_
_entity.id
_entity.type
_entity.pdbx_description
1 polymer ?
#
loop_
_entity_poly.entity_id
_entity_poly.type
_entity_poly.pdbx_seq_one_letter_code
_entity_poly.pdbx_strand_id
1 'polypeptide(L)'
;MDTLLKSSFPIFSANPKFLTTRPVKLKPFNVSIKPPPPDFDFREDILEESTTRIVKTHPQLADLAENGTLVLVEKRRFGPVPAWRTEFVEPEAIWLVGTTHISRESAADVDRVLRAVRPDNVVVELCRSRQVLDYYSYPNNRVLFESDFCYI
;
A
#
# COMPACT_ATOMS: atom_id res chain seq x y z
N MET A 1 -3.80 31.72 27.55
CA MET A 1 -4.91 31.47 26.61
C MET A 1 -4.46 30.26 25.85
N ASP A 2 -4.65 29.08 26.44
CA ASP A 2 -4.03 27.85 25.97
C ASP A 2 -5.05 26.73 26.12
N THR A 3 -5.85 26.59 25.08
CA THR A 3 -6.84 25.53 24.86
C THR A 3 -6.11 24.21 24.63
N LEU A 4 -5.98 23.40 25.67
CA LEU A 4 -5.56 22.01 25.56
C LEU A 4 -6.67 21.20 24.88
N LEU A 5 -6.42 20.88 23.61
CA LEU A 5 -7.21 19.97 22.78
C LEU A 5 -7.30 18.60 23.47
N LYS A 6 -8.50 18.31 23.96
CA LYS A 6 -8.92 17.03 24.53
C LYS A 6 -8.84 15.96 23.44
N SER A 7 -7.81 15.11 23.49
CA SER A 7 -7.74 13.91 22.66
C SER A 7 -8.83 12.94 23.12
N SER A 8 -9.81 12.69 22.24
CA SER A 8 -10.86 11.69 22.47
C SER A 8 -10.49 10.41 21.72
N PHE A 9 -9.46 9.71 22.19
CA PHE A 9 -9.27 8.30 21.81
C PHE A 9 -9.98 7.45 22.87
N PRO A 10 -10.87 6.50 22.49
CA PRO A 10 -11.52 5.65 23.45
C PRO A 10 -10.49 4.69 24.06
N ILE A 11 -10.25 4.83 25.36
CA ILE A 11 -9.56 3.83 26.17
C ILE A 11 -10.48 2.61 26.21
N PHE A 12 -10.04 1.48 25.66
CA PHE A 12 -10.75 0.21 25.79
C PHE A 12 -10.88 -0.15 27.27
N SER A 13 -12.08 0.04 27.83
CA SER A 13 -12.39 -0.44 29.18
C SER A 13 -12.38 -1.97 29.16
N ALA A 14 -11.44 -2.57 29.89
CA ALA A 14 -11.44 -4.00 30.17
C ALA A 14 -12.75 -4.39 30.88
N ASN A 15 -13.62 -5.13 30.20
CA ASN A 15 -14.86 -5.64 30.79
C ASN A 15 -14.55 -6.94 31.56
N PRO A 16 -14.64 -6.97 32.90
CA PRO A 16 -14.20 -8.12 33.69
C PRO A 16 -15.39 -9.05 33.92
N LYS A 17 -15.79 -9.81 32.90
CA LYS A 17 -16.72 -10.95 33.04
C LYS A 17 -16.29 -12.11 32.16
N PHE A 18 -15.06 -12.58 32.35
CA PHE A 18 -14.71 -13.96 32.04
C PHE A 18 -15.17 -14.82 33.21
N LEU A 19 -16.01 -15.81 32.97
CA LEU A 19 -16.03 -17.14 33.62
C LEU A 19 -17.29 -17.92 33.16
N THR A 20 -17.25 -18.46 31.95
CA THR A 20 -17.82 -19.79 31.62
C THR A 20 -17.07 -20.33 30.39
N THR A 21 -16.06 -21.18 30.62
CA THR A 21 -15.34 -21.91 29.57
C THR A 21 -16.24 -23.02 29.03
N ARG A 22 -17.09 -22.70 28.04
CA ARG A 22 -17.57 -23.71 27.09
C ARG A 22 -16.52 -23.79 25.98
N PRO A 23 -15.97 -24.98 25.65
CA PRO A 23 -15.06 -25.12 24.53
C PRO A 23 -15.88 -24.91 23.25
N VAL A 24 -15.91 -23.68 22.74
CA VAL A 24 -16.30 -23.44 21.36
C VAL A 24 -15.24 -24.13 20.53
N LYS A 25 -15.56 -25.30 19.97
CA LYS A 25 -14.77 -25.90 18.89
C LYS A 25 -14.79 -24.90 17.72
N LEU A 26 -13.82 -23.99 17.71
CA LEU A 26 -13.52 -23.17 16.54
C LEU A 26 -13.09 -24.17 15.46
N LYS A 27 -14.01 -24.53 14.56
CA LYS A 27 -13.63 -25.23 13.34
C LYS A 27 -12.64 -24.33 12.61
N PRO A 28 -11.47 -24.84 12.19
CA PRO A 28 -10.59 -24.06 11.35
C PRO A 28 -11.37 -23.64 10.10
N PHE A 29 -11.48 -22.33 9.87
CA PHE A 29 -11.98 -21.81 8.61
C PHE A 29 -10.93 -22.14 7.55
N ASN A 30 -11.15 -23.23 6.82
CA ASN A 30 -10.30 -23.60 5.70
C ASN A 30 -10.75 -22.74 4.50
N VAL A 31 -10.20 -21.54 4.38
CA VAL A 31 -10.42 -20.67 3.23
C VAL A 31 -9.43 -21.10 2.16
N SER A 32 -9.91 -21.83 1.15
CA SER A 32 -9.10 -22.20 -0.01
C SER A 32 -9.15 -21.06 -1.02
N ILE A 33 -8.09 -20.26 -1.06
CA ILE A 33 -7.87 -19.26 -2.12
C ILE A 33 -7.17 -19.99 -3.27
N LYS A 34 -7.75 -19.93 -4.47
CA LYS A 34 -7.09 -20.46 -5.67
C LYS A 34 -5.96 -19.51 -6.04
N PRO A 35 -4.70 -19.98 -6.17
CA PRO A 35 -3.63 -19.11 -6.63
C PRO A 35 -3.91 -18.67 -8.08
N PRO A 36 -3.29 -17.56 -8.52
CA PRO A 36 -3.30 -17.20 -9.92
C PRO A 36 -2.71 -18.32 -10.80
N PRO A 37 -3.11 -18.44 -12.07
CA PRO A 37 -2.51 -19.36 -13.02
C PRO A 37 -0.97 -19.21 -13.10
N PRO A 38 -0.22 -20.29 -13.41
CA PRO A 38 1.25 -20.23 -13.46
C PRO A 38 1.83 -19.25 -14.50
N ASP A 39 1.04 -18.91 -15.52
CA ASP A 39 1.34 -18.01 -16.62
C ASP A 39 0.76 -16.60 -16.42
N PHE A 40 0.16 -16.33 -15.27
CA PHE A 40 -0.40 -15.02 -14.98
C PHE A 40 0.71 -13.99 -14.75
N ASP A 41 0.77 -12.99 -15.63
CA ASP A 41 1.58 -11.79 -15.43
C ASP A 41 0.68 -10.55 -15.39
N PHE A 42 0.45 -10.06 -14.16
CA PHE A 42 -0.33 -8.85 -13.96
C PHE A 42 0.28 -7.62 -14.65
N ARG A 43 1.62 -7.56 -14.79
CA ARG A 43 2.28 -6.39 -15.37
C ARG A 43 1.99 -6.28 -16.86
N GLU A 44 2.02 -7.39 -17.59
CA GLU A 44 1.70 -7.44 -19.03
C GLU A 44 0.30 -6.84 -19.31
N ASP A 45 -0.70 -7.20 -18.50
CA ASP A 45 -2.09 -6.74 -18.66
C ASP A 45 -2.29 -5.22 -18.42
N ILE A 46 -1.35 -4.57 -17.75
CA ILE A 46 -1.50 -3.16 -17.32
C ILE A 46 -0.51 -2.23 -18.00
N LEU A 47 0.61 -2.75 -18.53
CA LEU A 47 1.75 -1.94 -18.93
C LEU A 47 1.42 -1.01 -20.11
N GLU A 48 0.76 -1.50 -21.16
CA GLU A 48 0.46 -0.69 -22.35
C GLU A 48 -0.41 0.53 -22.03
N GLU A 49 -1.52 0.30 -21.33
CA GLU A 49 -2.43 1.39 -20.93
C GLU A 49 -1.74 2.34 -19.95
N SER A 50 -1.01 1.79 -18.97
CA SER A 50 -0.22 2.56 -18.01
C SER A 50 0.76 3.49 -18.73
N THR A 51 1.60 2.96 -19.61
CA THR A 51 2.60 3.73 -20.35
C THR A 51 1.96 4.81 -21.20
N THR A 52 0.91 4.48 -21.94
CA THR A 52 0.16 5.46 -22.74
C THR A 52 -0.37 6.61 -21.88
N ARG A 53 -0.92 6.29 -20.71
CA ARG A 53 -1.47 7.28 -19.76
C ARG A 53 -0.39 8.15 -19.15
N ILE A 54 0.75 7.56 -18.75
CA ILE A 54 1.89 8.27 -18.17
C ILE A 54 2.49 9.22 -19.21
N VAL A 55 2.80 8.73 -20.42
CA VAL A 55 3.36 9.56 -21.50
C VAL A 55 2.44 10.75 -21.82
N LYS A 56 1.13 10.55 -21.80
CA LYS A 56 0.14 11.60 -22.04
C LYS A 56 0.07 12.64 -20.91
N THR A 57 0.15 12.22 -19.64
CA THR A 57 -0.12 13.08 -18.48
C THR A 57 1.15 13.66 -17.84
N HIS A 58 2.24 12.89 -17.86
CA HIS A 58 3.53 13.17 -17.24
C HIS A 58 4.67 12.77 -18.20
N PRO A 59 4.83 13.45 -19.36
CA PRO A 59 5.82 13.08 -20.37
C PRO A 59 7.27 13.10 -19.84
N GLN A 60 7.56 13.87 -18.80
CA GLN A 60 8.86 13.89 -18.11
C GLN A 60 9.21 12.58 -17.36
N LEU A 61 8.26 11.65 -17.25
CA LEU A 61 8.41 10.31 -16.67
C LEU A 61 8.28 9.20 -17.73
N ALA A 62 8.23 9.54 -19.02
CA ALA A 62 8.02 8.57 -20.10
C ALA A 62 9.09 7.48 -20.11
N ASP A 63 10.36 7.86 -19.87
CA ASP A 63 11.50 6.94 -19.78
C ASP A 63 11.26 5.85 -18.72
N LEU A 64 10.70 6.22 -17.56
CA LEU A 64 10.41 5.29 -16.48
C LEU A 64 9.23 4.37 -16.79
N ALA A 65 8.27 4.84 -17.58
CA ALA A 65 7.16 4.01 -18.02
C ALA A 65 7.59 3.01 -19.10
N GLU A 66 8.37 3.47 -20.08
CA GLU A 66 8.88 2.65 -21.19
C GLU A 66 9.81 1.54 -20.71
N ASN A 67 10.66 1.80 -19.71
CA ASN A 67 11.53 0.79 -19.14
C ASN A 67 10.85 -0.09 -18.06
N GLY A 68 9.57 0.15 -17.77
CA GLY A 68 8.77 -0.62 -16.81
C GLY A 68 9.06 -0.34 -15.33
N THR A 69 9.87 0.66 -15.01
CA THR A 69 10.16 1.12 -13.64
C THR A 69 8.94 1.76 -12.98
N LEU A 70 8.15 2.50 -13.75
CA LEU A 70 6.97 3.22 -13.29
C LEU A 70 5.71 2.62 -13.90
N VAL A 71 4.75 2.27 -13.04
CA VAL A 71 3.46 1.72 -13.47
C VAL A 71 2.32 2.46 -12.78
N LEU A 72 1.28 2.79 -13.54
CA LEU A 72 0.07 3.44 -13.08
C LEU A 72 -1.09 2.44 -13.05
N VAL A 73 -1.69 2.25 -11.88
CA VAL A 73 -2.87 1.42 -11.66
C VAL A 73 -4.04 2.32 -11.28
N GLU A 74 -5.09 2.36 -12.09
CA GLU A 74 -6.27 3.19 -11.82
C GLU A 74 -7.43 2.37 -11.25
N LYS A 75 -8.14 2.93 -10.28
CA LYS A 75 -9.25 2.32 -9.55
C LYS A 75 -10.36 1.76 -10.43
N ARG A 76 -10.62 2.38 -11.59
CA ARG A 76 -11.65 1.93 -12.54
C ARG A 76 -11.52 0.47 -12.99
N ARG A 77 -10.36 -0.16 -12.74
CA ARG A 77 -10.12 -1.58 -13.01
C ARG A 77 -10.66 -2.51 -11.91
N PHE A 78 -10.96 -2.00 -10.72
CA PHE A 78 -11.46 -2.77 -9.59
C PHE A 78 -12.94 -2.45 -9.32
N GLY A 79 -13.70 -3.49 -8.98
CA GLY A 79 -15.14 -3.39 -8.73
C GLY A 79 -15.48 -2.47 -7.54
N PRO A 80 -16.77 -2.21 -7.29
CA PRO A 80 -17.18 -1.32 -6.20
C PRO A 80 -16.66 -1.81 -4.84
N VAL A 81 -16.22 -0.88 -3.99
CA VAL A 81 -15.83 -1.17 -2.62
C VAL A 81 -16.99 -1.87 -1.90
N PRO A 82 -16.77 -3.03 -1.26
CA PRO A 82 -17.83 -3.73 -0.57
C PRO A 82 -18.48 -2.87 0.53
N ALA A 83 -19.81 -2.95 0.64
CA ALA A 83 -20.61 -2.11 1.56
C ALA A 83 -20.26 -2.28 3.06
N TRP A 84 -19.46 -3.28 3.42
CA TRP A 84 -19.01 -3.53 4.80
C TRP A 84 -17.66 -2.87 5.13
N ARG A 85 -17.00 -2.20 4.16
CA ARG A 85 -15.79 -1.39 4.37
C ARG A 85 -16.03 0.07 3.97
N THR A 86 -17.01 0.72 4.61
CA THR A 86 -17.36 2.11 4.31
C THR A 86 -16.33 3.12 4.78
N GLU A 87 -15.48 2.74 5.74
CA GLU A 87 -14.40 3.56 6.28
C GLU A 87 -13.16 3.61 5.39
N PHE A 88 -13.05 2.67 4.44
CA PHE A 88 -11.91 2.58 3.52
C PHE A 88 -12.26 3.22 2.19
N VAL A 89 -11.47 4.22 1.78
CA VAL A 89 -11.57 4.86 0.47
C VAL A 89 -10.37 4.42 -0.36
N GLU A 90 -10.62 3.58 -1.36
CA GLU A 90 -9.58 3.18 -2.30
C GLU A 90 -9.12 4.39 -3.13
N PRO A 91 -7.80 4.61 -3.28
CA PRO A 91 -7.27 5.72 -4.06
C PRO A 91 -7.69 5.62 -5.52
N GLU A 92 -7.90 6.76 -6.18
CA GLU A 92 -8.28 6.80 -7.60
C GLU A 92 -7.16 6.27 -8.52
N ALA A 93 -5.90 6.44 -8.10
CA ALA A 93 -4.72 5.97 -8.80
C ALA A 93 -3.62 5.56 -7.82
N ILE A 94 -2.90 4.50 -8.17
CA ILE A 94 -1.71 4.01 -7.47
C ILE A 94 -0.55 4.07 -8.46
N TRP A 95 0.54 4.72 -8.04
CA TRP A 95 1.78 4.84 -8.81
C TRP A 95 2.83 3.92 -8.18
N LEU A 96 3.17 2.84 -8.88
CA LEU A 96 4.13 1.84 -8.44
C LEU A 96 5.50 2.15 -9.05
N VAL A 97 6.50 2.38 -8.19
CA VAL A 97 7.88 2.64 -8.59
C VAL A 97 8.75 1.45 -8.17
N GLY A 98 9.31 0.73 -9.14
CA GLY A 98 10.31 -0.29 -8.90
C GLY A 98 11.62 0.34 -8.43
N THR A 99 12.19 -0.13 -7.32
CA THR A 99 13.46 0.41 -6.80
C THR A 99 14.44 -0.71 -6.48
N THR A 100 15.73 -0.40 -6.57
CA THR A 100 16.81 -1.26 -6.08
C THR A 100 17.43 -0.65 -4.81
N HIS A 101 17.58 -1.45 -3.76
CA HIS A 101 17.92 -1.01 -2.38
C HIS A 101 19.13 -0.10 -2.19
N ILE A 102 20.09 -0.08 -3.11
CA ILE A 102 21.33 0.68 -2.99
C ILE A 102 21.58 1.59 -4.19
N SER A 103 20.63 1.66 -5.12
CA SER A 103 20.79 2.45 -6.33
C SER A 103 20.46 3.92 -6.05
N ARG A 104 21.46 4.79 -6.26
CA ARG A 104 21.24 6.24 -6.24
C ARG A 104 20.29 6.69 -7.34
N GLU A 105 20.31 6.00 -8.47
CA GLU A 105 19.39 6.23 -9.58
C GLU A 105 17.95 5.97 -9.15
N SER A 106 17.66 4.84 -8.50
CA SER A 106 16.31 4.56 -7.99
C SER A 106 15.82 5.63 -7.01
N ALA A 107 16.70 6.17 -6.16
CA ALA A 107 16.34 7.27 -5.27
C ALA A 107 16.03 8.57 -6.03
N ALA A 108 16.80 8.87 -7.08
CA ALA A 108 16.55 10.02 -7.95
C ALA A 108 15.23 9.87 -8.74
N ASP A 109 14.92 8.66 -9.23
CA ASP A 109 13.68 8.39 -9.93
C ASP A 109 12.46 8.53 -9.02
N VAL A 110 12.55 8.07 -7.77
CA VAL A 110 11.49 8.32 -6.77
C VAL A 110 11.29 9.82 -6.55
N ASP A 111 12.36 10.62 -6.39
CA ASP A 111 12.25 12.08 -6.23
C ASP A 111 11.60 12.73 -7.47
N ARG A 112 11.97 12.29 -8.68
CA ARG A 112 11.34 12.75 -9.94
C ARG A 112 9.84 12.46 -9.95
N VAL A 113 9.44 11.23 -9.60
CA VAL A 113 8.03 10.81 -9.56
C VAL A 113 7.25 11.62 -8.53
N LEU A 114 7.77 11.75 -7.30
CA LEU A 114 7.09 12.49 -6.23
C LEU A 114 6.86 13.96 -6.58
N ARG A 115 7.85 14.62 -7.19
CA ARG A 115 7.73 16.03 -7.62
C ARG A 115 6.72 16.20 -8.75
N ALA A 116 6.67 15.27 -9.68
CA ALA A 116 5.78 15.32 -10.83
C ALA A 116 4.33 15.00 -10.45
N VAL A 117 4.12 13.89 -9.75
CA VAL A 117 2.78 13.35 -9.44
C VAL A 117 2.15 14.06 -8.23
N ARG A 118 2.96 14.47 -7.25
CA ARG A 118 2.52 15.07 -5.98
C ARG A 118 1.40 14.25 -5.31
N PRO A 119 1.64 12.97 -5.01
CA PRO A 119 0.60 12.09 -4.46
C PRO A 119 0.18 12.51 -3.05
N ASP A 120 -1.06 12.21 -2.68
CA ASP A 120 -1.59 12.48 -1.33
C ASP A 120 -0.92 11.61 -0.25
N ASN A 121 -0.55 10.38 -0.62
CA ASN A 121 0.07 9.41 0.27
C ASN A 121 1.25 8.72 -0.43
N VAL A 122 2.29 8.41 0.35
CA VAL A 122 3.45 7.64 -0.10
C VAL A 122 3.62 6.45 0.83
N VAL A 123 3.65 5.27 0.24
CA VAL A 123 3.87 4.00 0.95
C VAL A 123 5.20 3.42 0.48
N VAL A 124 6.00 2.92 1.41
CA VAL A 124 7.29 2.28 1.13
C VAL A 124 7.18 0.81 1.50
N GLU A 125 7.26 -0.06 0.51
CA GLU A 125 7.45 -1.50 0.72
C GLU A 125 8.94 -1.77 0.91
N LEU A 126 9.27 -2.48 1.99
CA LEU A 126 10.63 -2.87 2.32
C LEU A 126 10.70 -4.39 2.36
N CYS A 127 11.69 -4.94 1.65
CA CYS A 127 12.05 -6.35 1.80
C CYS A 127 12.19 -6.74 3.28
N ARG A 128 11.78 -7.97 3.61
CA ARG A 128 11.68 -8.50 4.98
C ARG A 128 12.91 -8.22 5.87
N SER A 129 14.13 -8.28 5.31
CA SER A 129 15.37 -8.03 6.07
C SER A 129 15.54 -6.57 6.54
N ARG A 130 14.85 -5.61 5.91
CA ARG A 130 15.00 -4.16 6.18
C ARG A 130 13.91 -3.59 7.08
N GLN A 131 12.75 -4.25 7.17
CA GLN A 131 11.68 -3.86 8.08
C GLN A 131 12.15 -3.82 9.55
N VAL A 132 13.13 -4.65 9.92
CA VAL A 132 13.67 -4.74 11.29
C VAL A 132 14.56 -3.54 11.66
N LEU A 133 15.18 -2.85 10.69
CA LEU A 133 16.12 -1.74 10.95
C LEU A 133 15.40 -0.40 11.18
N ASP A 134 14.31 -0.13 10.47
CA ASP A 134 13.62 1.16 10.54
C ASP A 134 12.84 1.38 11.86
N TYR A 135 12.36 0.29 12.48
CA TYR A 135 11.63 0.36 13.75
C TYR A 135 12.46 0.96 14.90
N TYR A 136 13.79 0.93 14.79
CA TYR A 136 14.71 1.43 15.81
C TYR A 136 15.28 2.82 15.51
N SER A 137 15.09 3.38 14.31
CA SER A 137 15.89 4.53 13.86
C SER A 137 15.14 5.87 13.76
N TYR A 138 13.80 5.93 13.59
CA TYR A 138 13.11 7.22 13.38
C TYR A 138 11.69 7.28 13.97
N PRO A 139 11.50 7.85 15.18
CA PRO A 139 10.16 7.98 15.79
C PRO A 139 9.29 9.12 15.24
N ASN A 140 9.72 9.90 14.23
CA ASN A 140 9.10 11.21 13.93
C ASN A 140 8.74 11.53 12.47
N ASN A 141 8.86 10.60 11.52
CA ASN A 141 8.34 10.80 10.17
C ASN A 141 7.11 9.91 9.94
N ARG A 142 5.97 10.53 9.58
CA ARG A 142 4.76 9.82 9.15
C ARG A 142 5.00 9.18 7.78
N VAL A 143 5.77 8.10 7.77
CA VAL A 143 5.71 7.08 6.72
C VAL A 143 4.68 6.08 7.21
N LEU A 144 3.57 5.93 6.49
CA LEU A 144 2.59 4.91 6.80
C LEU A 144 3.18 3.57 6.33
N PHE A 145 3.71 2.81 7.29
CA PHE A 145 4.08 1.42 7.08
C PHE A 145 2.81 0.58 7.30
N GLU A 146 2.26 0.03 6.22
CA GLU A 146 1.21 -0.97 6.33
C GLU A 146 1.89 -2.35 6.17
N SER A 147 2.08 -3.03 7.29
CA SER A 147 2.70 -4.36 7.37
C SER A 147 1.81 -5.49 6.84
N ASP A 148 0.63 -5.18 6.30
CA ASP A 148 -0.43 -6.14 6.04
C ASP A 148 -0.71 -6.32 4.54
N PHE A 149 0.26 -6.05 3.66
CA PHE A 149 0.23 -6.66 2.32
C PHE A 149 0.63 -8.13 2.43
N CYS A 150 -0.40 -8.94 2.68
CA CYS A 150 -0.39 -10.37 2.45
C CYS A 150 0.04 -10.61 0.99
N TYR A 151 1.24 -11.18 0.82
CA TYR A 151 1.80 -11.82 -0.38
C TYR A 151 1.05 -11.57 -1.70
N ILE A 152 1.69 -10.80 -2.60
CA ILE A 152 1.55 -11.04 -4.05
C ILE A 152 2.35 -12.29 -4.39
#